data_AF-A0A6J7A9Q0-F1
#
_entry.id   AF-A0A6J7A9Q0-F1
#
_cell.length_a   1.000
_cell.length_b   1.000
_cell.length_c   1.000
_cell.angle_alpha   90.00
_cell.angle_beta   90.00
_cell.angle_gamma   90.00
#
_symmetry.space_group_name_H-M   'P 1'
#
loop_
_entity.id
_entity.type
_entity.pdbx_description
1 polymer ?
#
loop_
_entity_poly.entity_id
_entity_poly.type
_entity_poly.pdbx_seq_one_letter_code
_entity_poly.pdbx_strand_id
1 'polypeptide(L)'
;MSALVVSGNGSATGSRANASTFIAIATLLSITSAVVMFDKIRARLEQSHVNYRHISVALVLLISVAYSVTSTFWLVTAGADSPLRTTSKEILPAFLSIEKDAKTVVLRSYRSNNETTLSYYISRGSAITLGEADVAPQDLPVITQAIEGLVDNTGVTSSKTFSTYGIKYVFLKNPVSKDVVQTIDGLGGFNRTSATNAGIVWKVLKDTGRLKFVDYSGKEFILPFKGVRTYVPAPGTITLTESYSNSWQISQDGYRLAKIKNANDLPSFEVTTGGHISVIHDGTARRGWISLFLIALVTTIVLALPSGRRRSEIEDAVIA
;
A
#
# COMPACT_ATOMS: atom_id res chain seq x y z
N MET A 1 24.38 -3.42 12.43
CA MET A 1 23.21 -2.52 12.55
C MET A 1 21.95 -3.37 12.52
N SER A 2 21.33 -3.58 13.67
CA SER A 2 20.10 -4.34 13.79
C SER A 2 18.97 -3.53 13.16
N ALA A 3 18.56 -3.89 11.95
CA ALA A 3 17.39 -3.29 11.31
C ALA A 3 16.16 -3.81 12.05
N LEU A 4 15.36 -2.90 12.61
CA LEU A 4 14.04 -3.24 13.14
C LEU A 4 13.22 -3.82 11.98
N VAL A 5 12.88 -5.10 12.07
CA VAL A 5 12.02 -5.75 11.08
C VAL A 5 10.59 -5.61 11.55
N VAL A 6 9.79 -4.87 10.80
CA VAL A 6 8.36 -4.70 11.07
C VAL A 6 7.61 -5.55 10.06
N SER A 7 6.88 -6.56 10.55
CA SER A 7 5.91 -7.28 9.72
C SER A 7 4.71 -6.36 9.48
N GLY A 8 4.50 -5.95 8.22
CA GLY A 8 3.28 -5.27 7.79
C GLY A 8 2.11 -6.25 7.71
N ASN A 9 0.89 -5.74 7.76
CA ASN A 9 -0.29 -6.56 7.45
C ASN A 9 -0.26 -6.95 5.95
N GLY A 10 -0.76 -8.13 5.58
CA GLY A 10 -0.87 -8.54 4.17
C GLY A 10 0.44 -8.82 3.44
N SER A 11 1.55 -9.02 4.17
CA SER A 11 2.83 -9.50 3.65
C SER A 11 3.50 -10.42 4.66
N ALA A 12 3.75 -11.68 4.28
CA ALA A 12 4.53 -12.63 5.07
C ALA A 12 6.02 -12.22 5.23
N THR A 13 6.47 -11.20 4.49
CA THR A 13 7.83 -10.67 4.59
C THR A 13 7.89 -9.40 5.45
N GLY A 14 8.77 -9.41 6.45
CA GLY A 14 9.03 -8.25 7.29
C GLY A 14 9.72 -7.13 6.51
N SER A 15 9.16 -5.93 6.56
CA SER A 15 9.76 -4.72 5.99
C SER A 15 10.82 -4.19 6.96
N ARG A 16 12.01 -3.87 6.44
CA ARG A 16 13.05 -3.24 7.25
C ARG A 16 12.67 -1.78 7.49
N ALA A 17 12.58 -1.37 8.75
CA ALA A 17 12.35 0.01 9.10
C ALA A 17 13.41 0.89 8.43
N ASN A 18 12.96 1.79 7.56
CA ASN A 18 13.84 2.59 6.74
C ASN A 18 14.26 3.84 7.52
N ALA A 19 15.51 3.84 8.01
CA ALA A 19 16.09 4.99 8.71
C ALA A 19 16.35 6.20 7.78
N SER A 20 16.10 6.07 6.47
CA SER A 20 16.42 7.10 5.47
C SER A 20 15.73 8.44 5.72
N THR A 21 14.49 8.48 6.26
CA THR A 21 13.83 9.76 6.60
C THR A 21 14.58 10.49 7.71
N PHE A 22 15.00 9.78 8.75
CA PHE A 22 15.79 10.38 9.84
C PHE A 22 17.17 10.81 9.38
N ILE A 23 17.81 10.01 8.52
CA ILE A 23 19.09 10.37 7.90
C ILE A 23 18.93 11.61 7.02
N ALA A 24 17.86 11.73 6.24
CA ALA A 24 17.59 12.88 5.38
C ALA A 24 17.36 14.17 6.20
N ILE A 25 16.65 14.08 7.32
CA ILE A 25 16.48 15.22 8.24
C ILE A 25 17.83 15.60 8.86
N ALA A 26 18.62 14.62 9.31
CA ALA A 26 19.94 14.86 9.89
C ALA A 26 20.92 15.49 8.89
N THR A 27 20.91 15.04 7.63
CA THR A 27 21.76 15.62 6.58
C THR A 27 21.31 17.04 6.23
N LEU A 28 20.00 17.30 6.15
CA LEU A 28 19.49 18.65 5.90
C LEU A 28 19.91 19.61 7.02
N LEU A 29 19.74 19.23 8.28
CA LEU A 29 20.21 20.03 9.43
C LEU A 29 21.73 20.24 9.43
N SER A 30 22.49 19.21 9.07
CA SER A 30 23.95 19.30 8.95
C SER A 30 24.39 20.28 7.87
N ILE A 31 23.70 20.29 6.71
CA ILE A 31 23.95 21.24 5.62
C ILE A 31 23.64 22.67 6.09
N THR A 32 22.51 22.90 6.77
CA THR A 32 22.17 24.24 7.28
C THR A 32 23.21 24.74 8.27
N SER A 33 23.69 23.88 9.17
CA SER A 33 24.75 24.20 10.13
C SER A 33 26.08 24.53 9.42
N ALA A 34 26.45 23.75 8.40
CA ALA A 34 27.65 23.99 7.61
C ALA A 34 27.58 25.36 6.90
N VAL A 35 26.44 25.74 6.33
CA VAL A 35 26.25 27.05 5.68
C VAL A 35 26.48 28.19 6.68
N VAL A 36 25.89 28.11 7.87
CA VAL A 36 26.08 29.14 8.92
C VAL A 36 27.53 29.21 9.38
N MET A 37 28.22 28.07 9.49
CA MET A 37 29.64 28.02 9.84
C MET A 37 30.51 28.68 8.75
N PHE A 38 30.25 28.38 7.48
CA PHE A 38 31.00 28.96 6.35
C PHE A 38 30.78 30.47 6.22
N ASP A 39 29.59 30.97 6.52
CA ASP A 39 29.31 32.42 6.48
C ASP A 39 30.15 33.18 7.53
N LYS A 40 30.28 32.62 8.74
CA LYS A 40 31.16 33.15 9.79
C LYS A 40 32.64 33.08 9.42
N ILE A 41 33.06 32.03 8.74
CA ILE A 41 34.45 31.86 8.27
C ILE A 41 34.76 32.84 7.14
N ARG A 42 33.82 33.05 6.20
CA ARG A 42 33.93 34.01 5.12
C ARG A 42 34.17 35.43 5.64
N ALA A 43 33.35 35.88 6.59
CA ALA A 43 33.49 37.21 7.19
C ALA A 43 34.88 37.44 7.83
N ARG A 44 35.47 36.39 8.43
CA ARG A 44 36.84 36.45 8.97
C ARG A 44 37.94 36.36 7.91
N LEU A 45 37.69 35.70 6.79
CA LEU A 45 38.65 35.58 5.70
C LEU A 45 38.78 36.88 4.91
N GLU A 46 37.67 37.60 4.67
CA GLU A 46 37.65 38.88 3.94
C GLU A 46 38.50 39.96 4.61
N GLN A 47 38.63 39.93 5.95
CA GLN A 47 39.45 40.86 6.73
C GLN A 47 40.91 40.42 6.89
N SER A 48 41.31 39.29 6.28
CA SER A 48 42.63 38.68 6.47
C SER A 48 43.44 38.63 5.18
N HIS A 49 44.75 38.82 5.31
CA HIS A 49 45.70 38.62 4.20
C HIS A 49 45.68 37.16 3.71
N VAL A 50 46.06 36.95 2.44
CA VAL A 50 46.12 35.62 1.81
C VAL A 50 47.08 34.73 2.61
N ASN A 51 46.57 33.59 3.08
CA ASN A 51 47.27 32.65 3.95
C ASN A 51 46.71 31.22 3.72
N TYR A 52 47.28 30.20 4.35
CA TYR A 52 46.90 28.78 4.21
C TYR A 52 45.39 28.52 4.39
N ARG A 53 44.69 29.38 5.14
CA ARG A 53 43.24 29.31 5.35
C ARG A 53 42.44 29.54 4.06
N HIS A 54 42.89 30.43 3.19
CA HIS A 54 42.28 30.68 1.88
C HIS A 54 42.44 29.45 0.96
N ILE A 55 43.61 28.81 1.00
CA ILE A 55 43.89 27.58 0.23
C ILE A 55 43.00 26.43 0.71
N SER A 56 42.81 26.26 2.03
CA SER A 56 41.93 25.22 2.56
C SER A 56 40.46 25.43 2.17
N VAL A 57 39.97 26.67 2.18
CA VAL A 57 38.58 26.96 1.78
C VAL A 57 38.39 26.72 0.28
N ALA A 58 39.36 27.12 -0.55
CA ALA A 58 39.34 26.85 -1.98
C ALA A 58 39.31 25.33 -2.29
N LEU A 59 40.10 24.53 -1.56
CA LEU A 59 40.11 23.07 -1.68
C LEU A 59 38.73 22.46 -1.33
N VAL A 60 38.14 22.88 -0.21
CA VAL A 60 36.82 22.40 0.22
C VAL A 60 35.73 22.78 -0.78
N LEU A 61 35.81 23.97 -1.36
CA LEU A 61 34.89 24.42 -2.41
C LEU A 61 35.02 23.55 -3.66
N LEU A 62 36.25 23.26 -4.10
CA LEU A 62 36.53 22.35 -5.21
C LEU A 62 35.95 20.95 -4.99
N ILE A 63 36.16 20.38 -3.79
CA ILE A 63 35.61 19.06 -3.43
C ILE A 63 34.08 19.10 -3.42
N SER A 64 33.47 20.17 -2.92
CA SER A 64 32.01 20.33 -2.85
C SER A 64 31.38 20.44 -4.24
N VAL A 65 32.03 21.17 -5.16
CA VAL A 65 31.61 21.28 -6.56
C VAL A 65 31.74 19.93 -7.26
N ALA A 66 32.89 19.27 -7.11
CA ALA A 66 33.11 17.93 -7.67
C ALA A 66 32.05 16.95 -7.17
N TYR A 67 31.79 16.90 -5.86
CA TYR A 67 30.76 16.05 -5.27
C TYR A 67 29.36 16.35 -5.83
N SER A 68 29.01 17.62 -5.97
CA SER A 68 27.70 18.03 -6.52
C SER A 68 27.50 17.56 -7.96
N VAL A 69 28.54 17.68 -8.79
CA VAL A 69 28.51 17.21 -10.19
C VAL A 69 28.39 15.70 -10.25
N THR A 70 29.21 14.96 -9.48
CA THR A 70 29.18 13.49 -9.48
C THR A 70 27.86 12.95 -8.92
N SER A 71 27.31 13.59 -7.89
CA SER A 71 26.01 13.21 -7.30
C SER A 71 24.85 13.43 -8.29
N THR A 72 24.81 14.58 -8.96
CA THR A 72 23.81 14.89 -9.99
C THR A 72 23.91 13.90 -11.15
N PHE A 73 25.15 13.61 -11.60
CA PHE A 73 25.40 12.64 -12.65
C PHE A 73 24.94 11.23 -12.24
N TRP A 74 25.20 10.83 -10.99
CA TRP A 74 24.77 9.53 -10.46
C TRP A 74 23.24 9.42 -10.36
N LEU A 75 22.55 10.47 -9.92
CA LEU A 75 21.08 10.55 -9.91
C LEU A 75 20.45 10.35 -11.29
N VAL A 76 21.07 10.88 -12.34
CA VAL A 76 20.57 10.79 -13.71
C VAL A 76 20.87 9.43 -14.36
N THR A 77 22.00 8.80 -14.03
CA THR A 77 22.50 7.62 -14.77
C THR A 77 22.28 6.27 -14.08
N ALA A 78 22.57 6.15 -12.78
CA ALA A 78 22.65 4.85 -12.09
C ALA A 78 21.83 4.77 -10.78
N GLY A 79 21.66 5.88 -10.08
CA GLY A 79 20.79 6.00 -8.89
C GLY A 79 19.30 6.01 -9.22
N ALA A 80 18.96 6.01 -10.51
CA ALA A 80 17.60 6.00 -10.99
C ALA A 80 16.89 4.65 -10.75
N ASP A 81 17.58 3.55 -10.42
CA ASP A 81 16.94 2.31 -9.96
C ASP A 81 16.85 2.25 -8.42
N SER A 82 16.44 3.37 -7.82
CA SER A 82 16.17 3.46 -6.38
C SER A 82 14.89 2.70 -6.00
N PRO A 83 14.86 2.01 -4.85
CA PRO A 83 13.66 1.36 -4.31
C PRO A 83 12.47 2.31 -4.09
N LEU A 84 12.73 3.61 -4.01
CA LEU A 84 11.73 4.67 -3.82
C LEU A 84 11.23 5.28 -5.13
N ARG A 85 11.75 4.82 -6.29
CA ARG A 85 11.27 5.34 -7.56
C ARG A 85 9.83 4.93 -7.76
N THR A 86 8.97 5.92 -7.97
CA THR A 86 7.59 5.76 -8.44
C THR A 86 7.58 5.32 -9.91
N THR A 87 8.25 4.21 -10.21
CA THR A 87 8.01 3.50 -11.46
C THR A 87 6.71 2.74 -11.21
N SER A 88 5.61 3.34 -11.65
CA SER A 88 4.31 2.70 -11.86
C SER A 88 4.46 1.66 -12.98
N LYS A 89 5.30 0.64 -12.76
CA LYS A 89 5.29 -0.57 -13.57
C LYS A 89 4.03 -1.29 -13.15
N GLU A 90 2.96 -1.05 -13.91
CA GLU A 90 1.62 -1.60 -13.70
C GLU A 90 1.76 -3.07 -13.25
N ILE A 91 1.52 -3.30 -11.97
CA ILE A 91 1.86 -4.58 -11.33
C ILE A 91 0.89 -5.66 -11.79
N LEU A 92 -0.27 -5.26 -12.33
CA LEU A 92 -1.33 -6.08 -12.89
C LEU A 92 -1.36 -5.92 -14.42
N PRO A 93 -1.63 -6.99 -15.19
CA PRO A 93 -1.88 -6.87 -16.63
C PRO A 93 -3.04 -5.91 -16.92
N ALA A 94 -2.98 -5.21 -18.06
CA ALA A 94 -3.99 -4.24 -18.49
C ALA A 94 -5.45 -4.77 -18.47
N PHE A 95 -5.64 -6.08 -18.57
CA PHE A 95 -6.98 -6.69 -18.48
C PHE A 95 -7.58 -6.64 -17.06
N LEU A 96 -6.75 -6.73 -16.01
CA LEU A 96 -7.23 -6.65 -14.62
C LEU A 96 -7.49 -5.22 -14.17
N SER A 97 -6.82 -4.22 -14.76
CA SER A 97 -7.06 -2.80 -14.45
C SER A 97 -8.37 -2.26 -15.04
N ILE A 98 -9.00 -2.99 -15.97
CA ILE A 98 -10.33 -2.68 -16.50
C ILE A 98 -11.42 -3.04 -15.48
N GLU A 99 -11.26 -4.13 -14.73
CA GLU A 99 -12.23 -4.57 -13.74
C GLU A 99 -11.91 -4.04 -12.33
N LYS A 100 -12.20 -2.76 -12.12
CA LYS A 100 -11.82 -1.97 -10.94
C LYS A 100 -12.37 -2.46 -9.58
N ASP A 101 -13.29 -3.42 -9.54
CA ASP A 101 -13.87 -3.96 -8.29
C ASP A 101 -13.60 -5.47 -8.10
N ALA A 102 -12.85 -6.10 -9.01
CA ALA A 102 -12.52 -7.52 -8.88
C ALA A 102 -11.38 -7.74 -7.89
N LYS A 103 -11.61 -8.60 -6.89
CA LYS A 103 -10.54 -9.05 -6.00
C LYS A 103 -9.65 -10.05 -6.73
N THR A 104 -8.35 -9.79 -6.69
CA THR A 104 -7.32 -10.63 -7.32
C THR A 104 -6.29 -11.04 -6.27
N VAL A 105 -6.07 -12.33 -6.11
CA VAL A 105 -4.90 -12.84 -5.37
C VAL A 105 -3.71 -12.77 -6.30
N VAL A 106 -2.65 -12.11 -5.87
CA VAL A 106 -1.40 -12.04 -6.61
C VAL A 106 -0.34 -12.84 -5.88
N LEU A 107 0.17 -13.86 -6.55
CA LEU A 107 1.22 -14.74 -6.11
C LEU A 107 2.56 -14.26 -6.67
N ARG A 108 3.57 -14.16 -5.81
CA ARG A 108 4.93 -13.79 -6.17
C ARG A 108 5.88 -14.83 -5.60
N SER A 109 6.69 -15.41 -6.47
CA SER A 109 7.84 -16.21 -6.05
C SER A 109 8.93 -15.28 -5.50
N TYR A 110 9.45 -15.63 -4.32
CA TYR A 110 10.57 -14.96 -3.71
C TYR A 110 11.61 -16.02 -3.30
N ARG A 111 12.88 -15.75 -3.59
CA ARG A 111 13.97 -16.64 -3.22
C ARG A 111 14.56 -16.14 -1.91
N SER A 112 14.37 -16.89 -0.82
CA SER A 112 14.95 -16.60 0.48
C SER A 112 15.83 -17.77 0.89
N ASN A 113 17.08 -17.52 1.27
CA ASN A 113 18.02 -18.57 1.72
C ASN A 113 18.08 -19.80 0.80
N ASN A 114 18.08 -19.58 -0.52
CA ASN A 114 18.13 -20.62 -1.56
C ASN A 114 16.88 -21.53 -1.67
N GLU A 115 15.84 -21.28 -0.87
CA GLU A 115 14.51 -21.87 -1.02
C GLU A 115 13.59 -20.91 -1.79
N THR A 116 12.70 -21.48 -2.62
CA THR A 116 11.71 -20.69 -3.35
C THR A 116 10.44 -20.66 -2.50
N THR A 117 10.21 -19.55 -1.82
CA THR A 117 8.99 -19.30 -1.05
C THR A 117 8.00 -18.51 -1.90
N LEU A 118 6.71 -18.73 -1.70
CA LEU A 118 5.66 -17.95 -2.36
C LEU A 118 5.11 -16.93 -1.37
N SER A 119 5.12 -15.65 -1.75
CA SER A 119 4.36 -14.62 -1.06
C SER A 119 3.08 -14.32 -1.84
N TYR A 120 2.02 -13.95 -1.13
CA TYR A 120 0.78 -13.55 -1.75
C TYR A 120 0.31 -12.19 -1.21
N TYR A 121 -0.49 -11.50 -2.01
CA TYR A 121 -1.24 -10.32 -1.56
C TYR A 121 -2.58 -10.27 -2.29
N ILE A 122 -3.58 -9.61 -1.69
CA ILE A 122 -4.92 -9.46 -2.28
C ILE A 122 -5.08 -8.03 -2.79
N SER A 123 -5.24 -7.87 -4.11
CA SER A 123 -5.56 -6.59 -4.76
C SER A 123 -7.07 -6.43 -4.98
N ARG A 124 -7.56 -5.18 -4.90
CA ARG A 124 -8.96 -4.79 -5.15
C ARG A 124 -9.05 -3.92 -6.41
N GLY A 125 -8.82 -4.50 -7.58
CA GLY A 125 -9.00 -3.84 -8.89
C GLY A 125 -8.06 -2.67 -9.23
N SER A 126 -7.14 -2.29 -8.34
CA SER A 126 -6.10 -1.29 -8.62
C SER A 126 -4.71 -1.85 -8.33
N ALA A 127 -3.71 -1.33 -9.07
CA ALA A 127 -2.31 -1.61 -8.76
C ALA A 127 -1.99 -1.14 -7.34
N ILE A 128 -1.22 -1.95 -6.60
CA ILE A 128 -0.82 -1.63 -5.24
C ILE A 128 0.15 -0.45 -5.27
N THR A 129 -0.14 0.59 -4.48
CA THR A 129 0.75 1.74 -4.28
C THR A 129 1.64 1.53 -3.07
N LEU A 130 2.74 2.28 -2.99
CA LEU A 130 3.62 2.23 -1.82
C LEU A 130 2.83 2.57 -0.55
N GLY A 131 3.01 1.79 0.51
CA GLY A 131 2.31 1.93 1.79
C GLY A 131 0.93 1.28 1.87
N GLU A 132 0.32 0.85 0.76
CA GLU A 132 -1.01 0.20 0.79
C GLU A 132 -0.97 -1.16 1.49
N ALA A 133 0.14 -1.89 1.39
CA ALA A 133 0.35 -3.13 2.13
C ALA A 133 0.35 -2.90 3.65
N ASP A 134 1.02 -1.86 4.13
CA ASP A 134 1.11 -1.60 5.58
C ASP A 134 -0.25 -1.28 6.24
N VAL A 135 -1.21 -0.78 5.44
CA VAL A 135 -2.57 -0.45 5.90
C VAL A 135 -3.59 -1.54 5.51
N ALA A 136 -3.14 -2.63 4.88
CA ALA A 136 -4.03 -3.73 4.51
C ALA A 136 -4.62 -4.40 5.77
N PRO A 137 -5.85 -4.96 5.69
CA PRO A 137 -6.37 -5.84 6.73
C PRO A 137 -5.46 -7.07 6.92
N GLN A 138 -5.46 -7.65 8.11
CA GLN A 138 -4.76 -8.91 8.36
C GLN A 138 -5.30 -10.04 7.47
N ASP A 139 -4.39 -10.93 7.08
CA ASP A 139 -4.72 -12.08 6.25
C ASP A 139 -5.63 -13.06 6.99
N LEU A 140 -6.65 -13.57 6.31
CA LEU A 140 -7.51 -14.60 6.87
C LEU A 140 -6.84 -15.98 6.75
N PRO A 141 -6.73 -16.76 7.85
CA PRO A 141 -6.06 -18.06 7.83
C PRO A 141 -6.69 -19.02 6.81
N VAL A 142 -8.00 -18.92 6.60
CA VAL A 142 -8.74 -19.72 5.61
C VAL A 142 -8.29 -19.43 4.17
N ILE A 143 -7.94 -18.18 3.86
CA ILE A 143 -7.42 -17.81 2.54
C ILE A 143 -5.96 -18.27 2.41
N THR A 144 -5.14 -18.10 3.46
CA THR A 144 -3.77 -18.61 3.50
C THR A 144 -3.72 -20.10 3.20
N GLN A 145 -4.52 -20.91 3.91
CA GLN A 145 -4.59 -22.36 3.70
C GLN A 145 -5.06 -22.73 2.29
N ALA A 146 -6.00 -21.98 1.72
CA ALA A 146 -6.44 -22.20 0.35
C ALA A 146 -5.35 -21.89 -0.69
N ILE A 147 -4.48 -20.91 -0.42
CA ILE A 147 -3.32 -20.58 -1.26
C ILE A 147 -2.22 -21.62 -1.11
N GLU A 148 -1.91 -22.06 0.11
CA GLU A 148 -0.97 -23.15 0.37
C GLU A 148 -1.41 -24.43 -0.34
N GLY A 149 -2.68 -24.82 -0.18
CA GLY A 149 -3.21 -25.99 -0.89
C GLY A 149 -3.20 -25.83 -2.41
N LEU A 150 -3.33 -24.60 -2.93
CA LEU A 150 -3.23 -24.32 -4.36
C LEU A 150 -1.80 -24.55 -4.89
N VAL A 151 -0.78 -24.32 -4.06
CA VAL A 151 0.64 -24.52 -4.41
C VAL A 151 1.03 -25.99 -4.25
N ASP A 152 0.55 -26.62 -3.18
CA ASP A 152 0.91 -27.98 -2.76
C ASP A 152 0.07 -29.08 -3.45
N ASN A 153 -0.81 -28.72 -4.38
CA ASN A 153 -1.71 -29.64 -5.09
C ASN A 153 -2.73 -30.37 -4.20
N THR A 154 -3.02 -29.83 -3.01
CA THR A 154 -4.04 -30.35 -2.07
C THR A 154 -5.32 -29.51 -2.05
N GLY A 155 -5.33 -28.38 -2.75
CA GLY A 155 -6.35 -27.34 -2.75
C GLY A 155 -7.58 -27.62 -3.61
N VAL A 156 -8.17 -28.82 -3.54
CA VAL A 156 -9.38 -29.18 -4.31
C VAL A 156 -10.60 -28.30 -3.98
N THR A 157 -10.60 -27.65 -2.81
CA THR A 157 -11.64 -26.71 -2.38
C THR A 157 -11.23 -25.23 -2.51
N SER A 158 -10.02 -24.92 -2.97
CA SER A 158 -9.49 -23.55 -3.01
C SER A 158 -10.33 -22.62 -3.89
N SER A 159 -10.85 -23.12 -5.02
CA SER A 159 -11.75 -22.36 -5.91
C SER A 159 -13.06 -21.97 -5.22
N LYS A 160 -13.62 -22.86 -4.38
CA LYS A 160 -14.82 -22.58 -3.57
C LYS A 160 -14.52 -21.54 -2.50
N THR A 161 -13.40 -21.68 -1.80
CA THR A 161 -12.96 -20.71 -0.78
C THR A 161 -12.78 -19.32 -1.40
N PHE A 162 -12.06 -19.22 -2.51
CA PHE A 162 -11.85 -17.95 -3.22
C PHE A 162 -13.15 -17.31 -3.66
N SER A 163 -14.08 -18.06 -4.24
CA SER A 163 -15.42 -17.52 -4.57
C SER A 163 -16.15 -17.02 -3.32
N THR A 164 -16.14 -17.76 -2.21
CA THR A 164 -16.76 -17.35 -0.93
C THR A 164 -16.24 -16.01 -0.44
N TYR A 165 -14.92 -15.76 -0.54
CA TYR A 165 -14.28 -14.51 -0.15
C TYR A 165 -14.24 -13.44 -1.25
N GLY A 166 -14.96 -13.63 -2.36
CA GLY A 166 -15.07 -12.62 -3.40
C GLY A 166 -13.85 -12.52 -4.34
N ILE A 167 -12.90 -13.46 -4.26
CA ILE A 167 -11.70 -13.52 -5.10
C ILE A 167 -12.07 -14.08 -6.48
N LYS A 168 -11.95 -13.24 -7.51
CA LYS A 168 -12.35 -13.57 -8.87
C LYS A 168 -11.17 -14.09 -9.70
N TYR A 169 -9.98 -13.55 -9.45
CA TYR A 169 -8.77 -13.86 -10.20
C TYR A 169 -7.61 -14.29 -9.31
N VAL A 170 -6.78 -15.18 -9.83
CA VAL A 170 -5.46 -15.53 -9.28
C VAL A 170 -4.43 -15.14 -10.33
N PHE A 171 -3.45 -14.33 -9.95
CA PHE A 171 -2.39 -13.84 -10.83
C PHE A 171 -1.04 -14.29 -10.30
N LEU A 172 -0.30 -15.10 -11.06
CA LEU A 172 1.06 -15.51 -10.74
C LEU A 172 2.04 -14.62 -11.49
N LYS A 173 2.78 -13.79 -10.73
CA LYS A 173 3.75 -12.83 -11.26
C LYS A 173 5.04 -13.53 -11.68
N ASN A 174 5.63 -13.09 -12.78
CA ASN A 174 6.95 -13.54 -13.24
C ASN A 174 8.07 -13.15 -12.21
N PRO A 175 9.08 -14.00 -11.92
CA PRO A 175 9.40 -15.33 -12.47
C PRO A 175 8.38 -16.42 -12.11
N VAL A 176 7.79 -17.05 -13.13
CA VAL A 176 6.75 -18.08 -12.95
C VAL A 176 7.39 -19.44 -12.66
N SER A 177 6.98 -20.12 -11.58
CA SER A 177 7.36 -21.51 -11.30
C SER A 177 6.48 -22.49 -12.08
N LYS A 178 7.09 -23.34 -12.89
CA LYS A 178 6.36 -24.32 -13.73
C LYS A 178 5.51 -25.28 -12.90
N ASP A 179 6.00 -25.67 -11.73
CA ASP A 179 5.30 -26.59 -10.83
C ASP A 179 3.97 -25.99 -10.36
N VAL A 180 3.99 -24.72 -9.89
CA VAL A 180 2.78 -24.02 -9.43
C VAL A 180 1.79 -23.83 -10.58
N VAL A 181 2.28 -23.56 -11.79
CA VAL A 181 1.43 -23.46 -12.99
C VAL A 181 0.72 -24.76 -13.28
N GLN A 182 1.45 -25.88 -13.28
CA GLN A 182 0.90 -27.21 -13.53
C GLN A 182 -0.11 -27.60 -12.45
N THR A 183 0.17 -27.27 -11.18
CA THR A 183 -0.76 -27.50 -10.09
C THR A 183 -2.05 -26.71 -10.28
N ILE A 184 -1.99 -25.40 -10.53
CA ILE A 184 -3.20 -24.57 -10.71
C ILE A 184 -4.00 -25.01 -11.93
N ASP A 185 -3.34 -25.37 -13.03
CA ASP A 185 -4.01 -25.88 -14.24
C ASP A 185 -4.66 -27.25 -14.00
N GLY A 186 -4.06 -28.10 -13.15
CA GLY A 186 -4.58 -29.42 -12.79
C GLY A 186 -5.71 -29.36 -11.76
N LEU A 187 -5.78 -28.29 -10.97
CA LEU A 187 -6.84 -28.07 -9.98
C LEU A 187 -8.14 -27.62 -10.66
N GLY A 188 -9.22 -28.36 -10.41
CA GLY A 188 -10.56 -28.00 -10.90
C GLY A 188 -11.07 -26.67 -10.32
N GLY A 189 -11.86 -25.94 -11.11
CA GLY A 189 -12.51 -24.69 -10.66
C GLY A 189 -11.77 -23.40 -11.04
N PHE A 190 -10.66 -23.50 -11.78
CA PHE A 190 -9.93 -22.38 -12.35
C PHE A 190 -9.88 -22.50 -13.87
N ASN A 191 -9.93 -21.36 -14.57
CA ASN A 191 -9.73 -21.30 -16.01
C ASN A 191 -8.67 -20.26 -16.35
N ARG A 192 -7.64 -20.66 -17.10
CA ARG A 192 -6.61 -19.74 -17.55
C ARG A 192 -7.21 -18.71 -18.49
N THR A 193 -7.14 -17.45 -18.10
CA THR A 193 -7.72 -16.32 -18.85
C THR A 193 -6.65 -15.58 -19.66
N SER A 194 -5.41 -15.56 -19.18
CA SER A 194 -4.32 -14.85 -19.86
C SER A 194 -2.95 -15.39 -19.46
N ALA A 195 -2.00 -15.38 -20.39
CA ALA A 195 -0.58 -15.62 -20.14
C ALA A 195 0.24 -14.55 -20.89
N THR A 196 0.98 -13.73 -20.15
CA THR A 196 1.73 -12.58 -20.68
C THR A 196 3.13 -12.55 -20.10
N ASN A 197 3.98 -11.65 -20.61
CA ASN A 197 5.32 -11.41 -20.05
C ASN A 197 5.30 -10.97 -18.56
N ALA A 198 4.18 -10.42 -18.08
CA ALA A 198 4.01 -10.05 -16.68
C ALA A 198 3.68 -11.23 -15.77
N GLY A 199 3.09 -12.32 -16.31
CA GLY A 199 2.63 -13.48 -15.56
C GLY A 199 1.38 -14.14 -16.16
N ILE A 200 0.80 -15.08 -15.41
CA ILE A 200 -0.36 -15.90 -15.80
C ILE A 200 -1.55 -15.57 -14.90
N VAL A 201 -2.75 -15.45 -15.48
CA VAL A 201 -4.00 -15.17 -14.78
C VAL A 201 -4.98 -16.32 -14.94
N TRP A 202 -5.53 -16.79 -13.83
CA TRP A 202 -6.65 -17.72 -13.78
C TRP A 202 -7.90 -17.02 -13.23
N LYS A 203 -9.05 -17.32 -13.81
CA LYS A 203 -10.37 -16.90 -13.32
C LYS A 203 -11.00 -18.04 -12.55
N VAL A 204 -11.57 -17.74 -11.38
CA VAL A 204 -12.39 -18.69 -10.61
C VAL A 204 -13.69 -18.93 -11.38
N LEU A 205 -14.03 -20.19 -11.62
CA LEU A 205 -15.20 -20.58 -12.43
C LEU A 205 -16.53 -20.29 -11.72
N LYS A 206 -16.56 -20.43 -10.39
CA LYS A 206 -17.75 -20.11 -9.60
C LYS A 206 -18.00 -18.61 -9.62
N ASP A 207 -19.28 -18.23 -9.68
CA ASP A 207 -19.69 -16.83 -9.64
C ASP A 207 -19.15 -16.13 -8.38
N THR A 208 -18.58 -14.94 -8.62
CA THR A 208 -17.89 -14.16 -7.59
C THR A 208 -18.26 -12.69 -7.68
N GLY A 209 -18.46 -12.04 -6.54
CA GLY A 209 -18.81 -10.64 -6.43
C GLY A 209 -18.71 -10.12 -5.01
N ARG A 210 -18.85 -8.80 -4.86
CA ARG A 210 -18.74 -8.11 -3.57
C ARG A 210 -19.92 -8.39 -2.64
N LEU A 211 -21.12 -8.49 -3.21
CA LEU A 211 -22.36 -8.78 -2.49
C LEU A 211 -22.96 -10.09 -3.02
N LYS A 212 -23.06 -11.07 -2.13
CA LYS A 212 -23.80 -12.30 -2.35
C LYS A 212 -25.14 -12.19 -1.65
N PHE A 213 -26.21 -12.51 -2.35
CA PHE A 213 -27.56 -12.52 -1.82
C PHE A 213 -28.09 -13.96 -1.84
N VAL A 214 -28.69 -14.40 -0.75
CA VAL A 214 -29.35 -15.69 -0.64
C VAL A 214 -30.78 -15.40 -0.24
N ASP A 215 -31.72 -15.71 -1.12
CA ASP A 215 -33.15 -15.62 -0.82
C ASP A 215 -33.55 -16.67 0.24
N TYR A 216 -34.68 -16.49 0.92
CA TYR A 216 -35.20 -17.48 1.87
C TYR A 216 -35.50 -18.84 1.20
N SER A 217 -35.67 -18.86 -0.12
CA SER A 217 -35.74 -20.09 -0.93
C SER A 217 -34.40 -20.83 -1.09
N GLY A 218 -33.28 -20.26 -0.61
CA GLY A 218 -31.94 -20.81 -0.73
C GLY A 218 -31.24 -20.52 -2.06
N LYS A 219 -31.85 -19.72 -2.94
CA LYS A 219 -31.26 -19.36 -4.23
C LYS A 219 -30.19 -18.27 -4.06
N GLU A 220 -28.97 -18.56 -4.50
CA GLU A 220 -27.84 -17.62 -4.49
C GLU A 220 -27.86 -16.70 -5.72
N PHE A 221 -27.64 -15.41 -5.50
CA PHE A 221 -27.48 -14.39 -6.52
C PHE A 221 -26.29 -13.49 -6.20
N ILE A 222 -25.66 -12.95 -7.24
CA ILE A 222 -24.66 -11.89 -7.09
C ILE A 222 -25.32 -10.58 -7.43
N LEU A 223 -25.35 -9.67 -6.44
CA LEU A 223 -25.93 -8.36 -6.66
C LEU A 223 -24.91 -7.47 -7.38
N PRO A 224 -25.30 -6.83 -8.50
CA PRO A 224 -24.43 -5.87 -9.15
C PRO A 224 -24.20 -4.69 -8.21
N PHE A 225 -22.94 -4.40 -7.93
CA PHE A 225 -22.55 -3.33 -7.02
C PHE A 225 -22.00 -2.15 -7.82
N LYS A 226 -22.67 -0.99 -7.75
CA LYS A 226 -22.20 0.26 -8.36
C LYS A 226 -22.10 1.34 -7.29
N GLY A 227 -20.90 1.56 -6.79
CA GLY A 227 -20.60 2.62 -5.82
C GLY A 227 -21.10 2.28 -4.42
N VAL A 228 -22.31 2.73 -4.07
CA VAL A 228 -22.88 2.64 -2.72
C VAL A 228 -24.25 1.96 -2.72
N ARG A 229 -24.94 1.93 -3.87
CA ARG A 229 -26.33 1.44 -3.96
C ARG A 229 -26.42 0.15 -4.76
N THR A 230 -27.34 -0.72 -4.35
CA THR A 230 -27.77 -1.88 -5.15
C THR A 230 -29.25 -2.17 -4.92
N TYR A 231 -29.82 -3.05 -5.75
CA TYR A 231 -31.21 -3.46 -5.66
C TYR A 231 -31.30 -4.93 -5.29
N VAL A 232 -32.11 -5.24 -4.29
CA VAL A 232 -32.35 -6.59 -3.78
C VAL A 232 -33.73 -7.03 -4.26
N PRO A 233 -33.84 -8.14 -5.00
CA PRO A 233 -35.11 -8.53 -5.62
C PRO A 233 -36.12 -9.11 -4.64
N ALA A 234 -35.68 -9.71 -3.54
CA ALA A 234 -36.51 -10.43 -2.59
C ALA A 234 -35.98 -10.27 -1.15
N PRO A 235 -36.78 -10.59 -0.13
CA PRO A 235 -36.29 -10.78 1.24
C PRO A 235 -35.26 -11.91 1.32
N GLY A 236 -34.28 -11.81 2.21
CA GLY A 236 -33.26 -12.84 2.37
C GLY A 236 -32.03 -12.33 3.12
N THR A 237 -30.88 -12.95 2.90
CA THR A 237 -29.62 -12.60 3.55
C THR A 237 -28.60 -12.11 2.55
N ILE A 238 -27.99 -10.96 2.82
CA ILE A 238 -26.86 -10.42 2.05
C ILE A 238 -25.58 -10.70 2.80
N THR A 239 -24.65 -11.44 2.19
CA THR A 239 -23.29 -11.61 2.66
C THR A 239 -22.35 -10.70 1.88
N LEU A 240 -21.65 -9.83 2.57
CA LEU A 240 -20.58 -9.02 2.01
C LEU A 240 -19.28 -9.84 2.05
N THR A 241 -18.60 -9.96 0.91
CA THR A 241 -17.37 -10.75 0.79
C THR A 241 -16.14 -9.99 1.31
N GLU A 242 -16.29 -9.23 2.40
CA GLU A 242 -15.23 -8.44 3.04
C GLU A 242 -14.93 -8.94 4.45
N SER A 243 -13.75 -8.62 4.98
CA SER A 243 -13.41 -8.93 6.36
C SER A 243 -14.43 -8.30 7.31
N TYR A 244 -14.87 -9.07 8.31
CA TYR A 244 -15.81 -8.60 9.31
C TYR A 244 -15.23 -7.39 10.06
N SER A 245 -15.94 -6.26 10.00
CA SER A 245 -15.58 -5.04 10.72
C SER A 245 -16.83 -4.34 11.25
N ASN A 246 -16.66 -3.54 12.30
CA ASN A 246 -17.74 -2.72 12.83
C ASN A 246 -18.12 -1.56 11.89
N SER A 247 -17.22 -1.19 10.99
CA SER A 247 -17.39 -0.09 10.04
C SER A 247 -18.34 -0.39 8.89
N TRP A 248 -18.52 -1.66 8.49
CA TRP A 248 -19.49 -2.00 7.44
C TRP A 248 -20.93 -1.88 7.96
N GLN A 249 -21.74 -1.12 7.22
CA GLN A 249 -23.15 -0.90 7.49
C GLN A 249 -23.94 -0.99 6.17
N ILE A 250 -25.04 -1.74 6.20
CA ILE A 250 -26.02 -1.74 5.12
C ILE A 250 -27.29 -1.07 5.65
N SER A 251 -27.83 -0.14 4.88
CA SER A 251 -29.06 0.58 5.21
C SER A 251 -30.09 0.36 4.12
N GLN A 252 -31.35 0.22 4.51
CA GLN A 252 -32.50 0.14 3.62
C GLN A 252 -33.54 1.15 4.09
N ASP A 253 -34.03 1.98 3.17
CA ASP A 253 -35.06 3.00 3.45
C ASP A 253 -34.75 3.90 4.68
N GLY A 254 -33.46 4.17 4.92
CA GLY A 254 -32.98 4.99 6.04
C GLY A 254 -32.71 4.22 7.33
N TYR A 255 -33.09 2.96 7.44
CA TYR A 255 -32.86 2.10 8.60
C TYR A 255 -31.62 1.22 8.40
N ARG A 256 -30.83 1.02 9.46
CA ARG A 256 -29.67 0.13 9.44
C ARG A 256 -30.13 -1.32 9.61
N LEU A 257 -29.68 -2.20 8.72
CA LEU A 257 -29.98 -3.61 8.80
C LEU A 257 -29.18 -4.28 9.93
N ALA A 258 -29.77 -5.33 10.52
CA ALA A 258 -29.10 -6.14 11.53
C ALA A 258 -27.91 -6.86 10.90
N LYS A 259 -26.73 -6.71 11.52
CA LYS A 259 -25.49 -7.34 11.09
C LYS A 259 -25.22 -8.58 11.92
N ILE A 260 -24.94 -9.69 11.24
CA ILE A 260 -24.67 -11.00 11.83
C ILE A 260 -23.35 -11.51 11.23
N LYS A 261 -22.58 -12.25 12.04
CA LYS A 261 -21.39 -12.95 11.57
C LYS A 261 -21.79 -14.34 11.07
N ASN A 262 -21.52 -14.65 9.81
CA ASN A 262 -21.81 -15.98 9.25
C ASN A 262 -20.72 -17.00 9.65
N ALA A 263 -20.93 -18.29 9.41
CA ALA A 263 -20.00 -19.39 9.67
C ALA A 263 -18.61 -19.22 9.04
N ASN A 264 -18.49 -18.43 7.97
CA ASN A 264 -17.22 -18.11 7.30
C ASN A 264 -16.57 -16.81 7.79
N ASP A 265 -17.03 -16.28 8.94
CA ASP A 265 -16.60 -15.00 9.50
C ASP A 265 -16.82 -13.78 8.59
N LEU A 266 -17.79 -13.88 7.68
CA LEU A 266 -18.19 -12.80 6.79
C LEU A 266 -19.37 -12.01 7.38
N PRO A 267 -19.39 -10.67 7.23
CA PRO A 267 -20.51 -9.84 7.63
C PRO A 267 -21.72 -10.13 6.74
N SER A 268 -22.80 -10.57 7.37
CA SER A 268 -24.09 -10.84 6.74
C SER A 268 -25.18 -9.94 7.31
N PHE A 269 -26.15 -9.60 6.48
CA PHE A 269 -27.22 -8.67 6.81
C PHE A 269 -28.55 -9.26 6.39
N GLU A 270 -29.52 -9.26 7.30
CA GLU A 270 -30.86 -9.71 6.99
C GLU A 270 -31.66 -8.59 6.31
N VAL A 271 -32.31 -8.93 5.21
CA VAL A 271 -33.18 -8.06 4.42
C VAL A 271 -34.58 -8.62 4.50
N THR A 272 -35.50 -7.90 5.13
CA THR A 272 -36.88 -8.35 5.32
C THR A 272 -37.80 -7.99 4.15
N THR A 273 -37.39 -7.08 3.28
CA THR A 273 -38.18 -6.63 2.12
C THR A 273 -37.28 -6.38 0.92
N GLY A 274 -37.68 -6.80 -0.27
CA GLY A 274 -36.97 -6.45 -1.51
C GLY A 274 -36.98 -4.93 -1.73
N GLY A 275 -35.88 -4.37 -2.24
CA GLY A 275 -35.77 -2.93 -2.40
C GLY A 275 -34.34 -2.41 -2.63
N HIS A 276 -34.20 -1.10 -2.60
CA HIS A 276 -32.89 -0.45 -2.73
C HIS A 276 -32.16 -0.42 -1.40
N ILE A 277 -30.90 -0.85 -1.43
CA ILE A 277 -30.02 -0.80 -0.27
C ILE A 277 -28.82 0.10 -0.52
N SER A 278 -28.26 0.61 0.56
CA SER A 278 -27.06 1.45 0.59
C SER A 278 -26.00 0.79 1.47
N VAL A 279 -24.82 0.50 0.92
CA VAL A 279 -23.69 -0.11 1.62
C VAL A 279 -22.63 0.95 1.89
N ILE A 280 -22.33 1.19 3.16
CA ILE A 280 -21.40 2.22 3.60
C ILE A 280 -20.32 1.59 4.48
N HIS A 281 -19.09 2.09 4.34
CA HIS A 281 -17.99 1.80 5.27
C HIS A 281 -17.67 3.04 6.10
N ASP A 282 -17.90 2.97 7.41
CA ASP A 282 -17.59 4.05 8.34
C ASP A 282 -16.07 4.15 8.55
N GLY A 283 -15.48 5.19 7.97
CA GLY A 283 -14.07 5.54 8.10
C GLY A 283 -13.80 6.75 9.00
N THR A 284 -14.76 7.15 9.84
CA THR A 284 -14.69 8.40 10.61
C THR A 284 -13.46 8.48 11.50
N ALA A 285 -13.11 7.39 12.20
CA ALA A 285 -11.91 7.34 13.06
C ALA A 285 -10.62 7.57 12.27
N ARG A 286 -10.47 6.91 11.11
CA ARG A 286 -9.29 7.09 10.24
C ARG A 286 -9.19 8.52 9.75
N ARG A 287 -10.31 9.13 9.33
CA ARG A 287 -10.34 10.54 8.91
C ARG A 287 -9.95 11.47 10.06
N GLY A 288 -10.47 11.24 11.26
CA GLY A 288 -10.11 12.00 12.46
C GLY A 288 -8.61 11.95 12.77
N TRP A 289 -8.00 10.76 12.74
CA TRP A 289 -6.56 10.60 12.94
C TRP A 289 -5.71 11.27 11.86
N ILE A 290 -6.12 11.19 10.59
CA ILE A 290 -5.43 11.88 9.49
C ILE A 290 -5.51 13.40 9.68
N SER A 291 -6.68 13.93 10.04
CA SER A 291 -6.85 15.36 10.33
C SER A 291 -5.98 15.80 11.51
N LEU A 292 -5.95 15.03 12.59
CA LEU A 292 -5.10 15.31 13.75
C LEU A 292 -3.61 15.30 13.40
N PHE A 293 -3.16 14.30 12.63
CA PHE A 293 -1.78 14.23 12.15
C PHE A 293 -1.42 15.45 11.29
N LEU A 294 -2.30 15.86 10.37
CA LEU A 294 -2.07 17.01 9.50
C LEU A 294 -1.99 18.31 10.31
N ILE A 295 -2.86 18.49 11.30
CA ILE A 295 -2.82 19.62 12.23
C ILE A 295 -1.50 19.63 13.02
N ALA A 296 -1.09 18.50 13.58
CA ALA A 296 0.16 18.39 14.33
C ALA A 296 1.39 18.69 13.46
N LEU A 297 1.39 18.21 12.21
CA LEU A 297 2.45 18.45 11.25
C LEU A 297 2.55 19.93 10.86
N VAL A 298 1.43 20.58 10.55
CA VAL A 298 1.39 22.03 10.27
C VAL A 298 1.84 22.84 11.48
N THR A 299 1.38 22.49 12.68
CA THR A 299 1.77 23.16 13.93
C THR A 299 3.28 23.03 14.18
N THR A 300 3.84 21.84 13.94
CA THR A 300 5.28 21.59 14.08
C THR A 300 6.08 22.42 13.09
N ILE A 301 5.63 22.52 11.82
CA ILE A 301 6.26 23.38 10.82
C ILE A 301 6.24 24.83 11.29
N VAL A 302 5.08 25.35 11.70
CA VAL A 302 4.95 26.75 12.18
C VAL A 302 5.87 27.04 13.36
N LEU A 303 5.97 26.11 14.33
CA LEU A 303 6.87 26.27 15.48
C LEU A 303 8.35 26.13 15.14
N ALA A 304 8.67 25.37 14.08
CA ALA A 304 10.02 25.20 13.58
C ALA A 304 10.47 26.35 12.67
N LEU A 305 9.55 27.19 12.17
CA LEU A 305 9.92 28.40 11.45
C LEU A 305 10.67 29.35 12.38
N PRO A 306 11.85 29.86 11.98
CA PRO A 306 12.57 30.83 12.79
C PRO A 306 11.70 32.07 12.99
N SER A 307 11.46 32.43 14.25
CA SER A 307 10.79 33.68 14.57
C SER A 307 11.60 34.82 13.98
N GLY A 308 10.99 35.67 13.15
CA GLY A 308 11.67 36.80 12.53
C GLY A 308 12.46 37.62 13.56
N ARG A 309 13.66 38.06 13.15
CA ARG A 309 14.61 38.88 13.93
C ARG A 309 13.88 39.81 14.89
N ARG A 310 14.18 39.70 16.19
CA ARG A 310 13.72 40.67 17.19
C ARG A 310 14.19 42.05 16.76
N ARG A 311 13.28 43.04 16.74
CA ARG A 311 13.56 44.43 16.35
C ARG A 311 14.74 45.05 17.13
N SER A 312 15.08 44.53 18.30
CA SER A 312 16.22 44.99 19.10
C SER A 312 17.58 44.79 18.42
N GLU A 313 17.73 43.84 17.48
CA GLU A 313 19.00 43.64 16.75
C GLU A 313 19.13 44.55 15.51
N ILE A 314 18.12 45.37 15.20
CA ILE A 314 18.14 46.33 14.09
C ILE A 314 18.63 47.70 14.58
N GLU A 315 18.37 48.08 15.84
CA GLU A 315 18.86 49.35 16.40
C GLU A 315 20.38 49.33 16.64
N ASP A 316 20.94 48.22 17.11
CA ASP A 316 22.39 48.11 17.37
C ASP A 316 23.25 48.11 16.09
N ALA A 317 22.67 47.71 14.94
CA ALA A 317 23.36 47.72 13.65
C ALA A 317 23.31 49.09 12.93
N VAL A 318 22.48 50.02 13.42
CA VAL A 318 22.38 51.39 12.87
C VAL A 318 23.23 52.38 13.67
N ILE A 319 23.75 51.97 14.83
CA ILE A 319 24.57 52.81 15.73
C ILE A 319 26.07 52.44 15.69
N ALA A 320 26.48 51.43 14.92
CA ALA A 320 27.89 51.01 14.75
C ALA A 320 28.54 51.59 13.48
#